data_AF-A0A2N0TNE7-F1
#
_entry.id   AF-A0A2N0TNE7-F1
#
_cell.length_a   1.000
_cell.length_b   1.000
_cell.length_c   1.000
_cell.angle_alpha   90.00
_cell.angle_beta   90.00
_cell.angle_gamma   90.00
#
_symmetry.space_group_name_H-M   'P 1'
#
loop_
_entity.id
_entity.type
_entity.pdbx_description
1 polymer ?
#
loop_
_entity_poly.entity_id
_entity_poly.type
_entity_poly.pdbx_seq_one_letter_code
_entity_poly.pdbx_strand_id
1 'polypeptide(L)'
;MKVFFLFCFLIICTSGFAQLGFCEGSKGDPIFYEDFETVSQLPTGTTNYTYVDQDPHDGEYTLSSQIGGVITSWHSSLPNGTVSNRDALIVNASFSSGRFYRTEISGLCENTTYEFSAYLINIYNRSSTVCPDGGIPINVRFEIWDENDENLLKEGNTGNIPSKSSPEWEQYALTFQTEVGQDAVILKMFNNGDGGCGNDLAIDDIIFRSCGDLTTVTAENDEKKIDVCAEETPVNLRLEATPDNTVYNTHAYQWQESNNNQTWTNIPGENNEIYNTPPLNNSRYYRVKVAEDPVNLNANLCSSVSEIFTVNILQTPSPPHSAGNISICSHEEIPTLNVEVEENEVANWYDENSNLLAQNTSSYLPESPGTYYVEAINEGLECTPSAKTAIEFTINETPQVEDEVLQICAGASLILEAGLSALSYEWSTGENSYQIEITSEGNYSVVLTTAEGCSATKNFEINRVDIAEIETVTSDEENIVITSANEGDFEYSIDGTNFQSSNIFTMVPGGIYTIYMRDLSSCNTVVQKFPHIVIPKFITPNGDGYNDNFSIDGLEYFPSSEIRIFDRYGKLLKAEDGKTFNWNGTLDGRSLPSDDYWYHIKIEGFKTLKGSFSLKR
;
A
#
# COMPACT_ATOMS: atom_id res chain seq x y z
N MET A 1 -40.87 80.22 -48.46
CA MET A 1 -39.45 80.33 -48.09
C MET A 1 -38.91 78.91 -47.95
N LYS A 2 -38.24 78.39 -49.00
CA LYS A 2 -37.70 77.02 -49.03
C LYS A 2 -36.30 77.06 -48.41
N VAL A 3 -36.07 76.28 -47.36
CA VAL A 3 -34.75 76.15 -46.72
C VAL A 3 -34.09 74.89 -47.28
N PHE A 4 -32.97 75.09 -47.98
CA PHE A 4 -32.09 74.03 -48.46
C PHE A 4 -31.15 73.65 -47.32
N PHE A 5 -31.12 72.37 -46.92
CA PHE A 5 -30.05 71.81 -46.09
C PHE A 5 -28.99 71.22 -47.03
N LEU A 6 -27.81 71.84 -47.03
CA LEU A 6 -26.63 71.39 -47.74
C LEU A 6 -25.94 70.32 -46.88
N PHE A 7 -26.02 69.05 -47.26
CA PHE A 7 -25.29 67.97 -46.59
C PHE A 7 -23.89 67.87 -47.19
N CYS A 8 -22.88 68.27 -46.41
CA CYS A 8 -21.47 68.18 -46.78
C CYS A 8 -21.01 66.75 -46.50
N PHE A 9 -20.73 65.96 -47.54
CA PHE A 9 -20.15 64.62 -47.41
C PHE A 9 -18.65 64.77 -47.13
N LEU A 10 -18.24 64.54 -45.88
CA LEU A 10 -16.83 64.34 -45.52
C LEU A 10 -16.44 62.93 -45.98
N ILE A 11 -15.67 62.83 -47.05
CA ILE A 11 -14.95 61.60 -47.39
C ILE A 11 -13.79 61.49 -46.41
N ILE A 12 -13.98 60.70 -45.35
CA ILE A 12 -12.90 60.25 -44.50
C ILE A 12 -12.24 59.09 -45.25
N CYS A 13 -11.10 59.36 -45.88
CA CYS A 13 -10.16 58.29 -46.25
C CYS A 13 -9.61 57.70 -44.94
N THR A 14 -10.18 56.60 -44.49
CA THR A 14 -9.50 55.71 -43.54
C THR A 14 -8.43 54.96 -44.32
N SER A 15 -7.17 55.32 -44.11
CA SER A 15 -6.05 54.42 -44.42
C SER A 15 -6.31 53.12 -43.66
N GLY A 16 -6.68 52.06 -44.39
CA GLY A 16 -6.79 50.72 -43.82
C GLY A 16 -5.40 50.28 -43.40
N PHE A 17 -5.14 50.21 -42.10
CA PHE A 17 -3.97 49.49 -41.61
C PHE A 17 -4.26 48.00 -41.89
N ALA A 18 -3.45 47.37 -42.73
CA ALA A 18 -3.50 45.92 -42.91
C ALA A 18 -3.29 45.28 -41.53
N GLN A 19 -4.34 44.68 -41.00
CA GLN A 19 -4.32 44.00 -39.71
C GLN A 19 -3.46 42.75 -39.87
N LEU A 20 -2.45 42.61 -39.02
CA LEU A 20 -1.70 41.37 -38.88
C LEU A 20 -2.67 40.23 -38.56
N GLY A 21 -2.48 39.11 -39.25
CA GLY A 21 -3.39 37.97 -39.22
C GLY A 21 -2.59 36.69 -39.07
N PHE A 22 -3.04 35.86 -38.15
CA PHE A 22 -2.59 34.48 -38.06
C PHE A 22 -3.49 33.62 -38.94
N CYS A 23 -2.99 32.47 -39.36
CA CYS A 23 -3.84 31.48 -39.99
C CYS A 23 -4.85 30.92 -38.98
N GLU A 24 -6.10 30.99 -39.40
CA GLU A 24 -7.20 30.25 -38.79
C GLU A 24 -7.10 28.77 -39.23
N GLY A 25 -7.61 27.83 -38.45
CA GLY A 25 -7.57 26.40 -38.78
C GLY A 25 -6.26 25.67 -38.42
N SER A 26 -5.79 24.80 -39.31
CA SER A 26 -4.62 23.95 -39.12
C SER A 26 -3.34 24.57 -39.69
N LYS A 27 -2.25 24.53 -38.91
CA LYS A 27 -0.92 24.98 -39.33
C LYS A 27 -0.07 23.77 -39.67
N GLY A 28 0.46 23.74 -40.90
CA GLY A 28 1.41 22.73 -41.33
C GLY A 28 2.76 22.84 -40.61
N ASP A 29 3.64 21.88 -40.89
CA ASP A 29 5.04 21.95 -40.49
C ASP A 29 5.73 23.18 -41.12
N PRO A 30 6.73 23.79 -40.44
CA PRO A 30 7.48 24.89 -41.02
C PRO A 30 8.15 24.49 -42.34
N ILE A 31 7.89 25.25 -43.41
CA ILE A 31 8.66 25.16 -44.65
C ILE A 31 9.99 25.90 -44.52
N PHE A 32 9.99 26.99 -43.75
CA PHE A 32 11.16 27.77 -43.43
C PHE A 32 11.16 28.12 -41.96
N TYR A 33 12.34 28.04 -41.35
CA TYR A 33 12.60 28.42 -39.97
C TYR A 33 14.01 29.02 -39.86
N GLU A 34 14.09 30.26 -39.39
CA GLU A 34 15.34 30.93 -39.05
C GLU A 34 15.30 31.33 -37.57
N ASP A 35 16.25 30.77 -36.82
CA ASP A 35 16.49 30.97 -35.40
C ASP A 35 17.84 31.66 -35.13
N PHE A 36 18.57 32.05 -36.19
CA PHE A 36 19.88 32.69 -36.13
C PHE A 36 20.99 31.92 -35.40
N GLU A 37 20.76 30.68 -34.92
CA GLU A 37 21.73 29.92 -34.12
C GLU A 37 22.89 29.37 -34.98
N THR A 38 22.65 29.21 -36.28
CA THR A 38 23.59 28.52 -37.18
C THR A 38 24.56 29.45 -37.91
N VAL A 39 24.39 30.77 -37.75
CA VAL A 39 25.14 31.79 -38.49
C VAL A 39 25.79 32.79 -37.53
N SER A 40 27.07 33.08 -37.72
CA SER A 40 27.78 34.09 -36.92
C SER A 40 27.55 35.53 -37.43
N GLN A 41 27.13 35.67 -38.70
CA GLN A 41 26.86 36.95 -39.36
C GLN A 41 25.85 36.72 -40.50
N LEU A 42 24.96 37.69 -40.74
CA LEU A 42 24.00 37.59 -41.82
C LEU A 42 24.70 37.64 -43.20
N PRO A 43 24.23 36.87 -44.20
CA PRO A 43 24.77 36.90 -45.55
C PRO A 43 24.77 38.31 -46.18
N THR A 44 25.70 38.52 -47.13
CA THR A 44 25.78 39.80 -47.85
C THR A 44 24.48 40.07 -48.60
N GLY A 45 23.87 41.23 -48.36
CA GLY A 45 22.61 41.64 -48.99
C GLY A 45 21.36 41.37 -48.16
N THR A 46 21.44 40.63 -47.04
CA THR A 46 20.31 40.42 -46.13
C THR A 46 19.88 41.73 -45.47
N THR A 47 20.83 42.48 -44.91
CA THR A 47 20.60 43.73 -44.19
C THR A 47 21.44 44.87 -44.75
N ASN A 48 21.04 46.13 -44.50
CA ASN A 48 21.87 47.31 -44.75
C ASN A 48 22.55 47.85 -43.47
N TYR A 49 22.40 47.14 -42.34
CA TYR A 49 23.07 47.43 -41.08
C TYR A 49 24.47 46.83 -41.05
N THR A 50 25.38 47.46 -40.28
CA THR A 50 26.77 47.01 -40.15
C THR A 50 26.90 45.97 -39.04
N TYR A 51 27.54 44.84 -39.29
CA TYR A 51 27.74 43.81 -38.27
C TYR A 51 28.78 44.23 -37.23
N VAL A 52 28.50 43.93 -35.96
CA VAL A 52 29.44 44.03 -34.83
C VAL A 52 29.32 42.82 -33.90
N ASP A 53 30.39 42.50 -33.18
CA ASP A 53 30.49 41.38 -32.23
C ASP A 53 30.35 41.86 -30.77
N GLN A 54 29.33 42.69 -30.52
CA GLN A 54 28.97 43.28 -29.22
C GLN A 54 27.57 43.91 -29.32
N ASP A 55 27.05 44.54 -28.25
CA ASP A 55 25.81 45.33 -28.33
C ASP A 55 25.94 46.41 -29.44
N PRO A 56 25.05 46.43 -30.44
CA PRO A 56 25.16 47.34 -31.58
C PRO A 56 24.80 48.79 -31.26
N HIS A 57 25.51 49.72 -31.89
CA HIS A 57 25.14 51.15 -31.95
C HIS A 57 24.22 51.44 -33.16
N ASP A 58 23.67 52.66 -33.24
CA ASP A 58 22.73 53.06 -34.28
C ASP A 58 23.24 52.74 -35.70
N GLY A 59 22.50 51.91 -36.43
CA GLY A 59 22.88 51.46 -37.77
C GLY A 59 23.72 50.17 -37.80
N GLU A 60 23.89 49.53 -36.65
CA GLU A 60 24.59 48.26 -36.50
C GLU A 60 23.64 47.12 -36.07
N TYR A 61 24.10 45.89 -36.24
CA TYR A 61 23.41 44.69 -35.76
C TYR A 61 24.41 43.67 -35.22
N THR A 62 23.92 42.75 -34.39
CA THR A 62 24.61 41.53 -33.98
C THR A 62 23.65 40.35 -33.94
N LEU A 63 24.19 39.14 -33.86
CA LEU A 63 23.43 37.90 -33.62
C LEU A 63 23.85 37.38 -32.25
N SER A 64 22.94 37.40 -31.27
CA SER A 64 23.31 37.13 -29.89
C SER A 64 22.09 36.81 -29.03
N SER A 65 22.27 35.89 -28.09
CA SER A 65 21.40 35.63 -26.95
C SER A 65 21.59 36.61 -25.79
N GLN A 66 22.67 37.39 -25.82
CA GLN A 66 23.03 38.36 -24.77
C GLN A 66 22.85 39.79 -25.26
N ILE A 67 22.31 40.62 -24.37
CA ILE A 67 22.10 42.05 -24.56
C ILE A 67 22.49 42.80 -23.30
N GLY A 68 22.84 44.08 -23.43
CA GLY A 68 23.04 44.98 -22.30
C GLY A 68 24.38 44.81 -21.57
N GLY A 69 25.35 44.15 -22.22
CA GLY A 69 26.72 44.00 -21.72
C GLY A 69 27.58 45.26 -21.89
N VAL A 70 27.28 46.06 -22.93
CA VAL A 70 27.94 47.33 -23.26
C VAL A 70 26.94 48.49 -23.17
N ILE A 71 25.69 48.31 -23.64
CA ILE A 71 24.63 49.32 -23.60
C ILE A 71 23.76 49.09 -22.37
N THR A 72 24.10 49.76 -21.26
CA THR A 72 23.43 49.56 -19.96
C THR A 72 21.99 50.09 -19.89
N SER A 73 21.50 50.78 -20.93
CA SER A 73 20.11 51.22 -21.04
C SER A 73 19.17 50.14 -21.56
N TRP A 74 19.69 49.02 -22.05
CA TRP A 74 18.90 47.86 -22.46
C TRP A 74 18.52 46.98 -21.28
N HIS A 75 17.64 46.02 -21.53
CA HIS A 75 17.44 44.90 -20.60
C HIS A 75 18.74 44.09 -20.47
N SER A 76 18.93 43.44 -19.31
CA SER A 76 20.15 42.67 -19.01
C SER A 76 20.19 41.29 -19.68
N SER A 77 19.07 40.87 -20.28
CA SER A 77 18.90 39.58 -20.93
C SER A 77 17.60 39.57 -21.73
N LEU A 78 17.56 38.77 -22.80
CA LEU A 78 16.30 38.42 -23.46
C LEU A 78 15.50 37.44 -22.58
N PRO A 79 14.16 37.53 -22.54
CA PRO A 79 13.33 36.59 -21.82
C PRO A 79 13.17 35.28 -22.62
N ASN A 80 12.92 34.17 -21.92
CA ASN A 80 12.45 32.95 -22.57
C ASN A 80 11.03 33.16 -23.12
N GLY A 81 10.65 32.44 -24.18
CA GLY A 81 9.28 32.50 -24.72
C GLY A 81 9.17 32.43 -26.25
N THR A 82 10.30 32.47 -26.93
CA THR A 82 10.48 32.12 -28.35
C THR A 82 10.55 30.59 -28.51
N VAL A 83 10.37 30.11 -29.73
CA VAL A 83 10.54 28.70 -30.14
C VAL A 83 12.00 28.28 -29.96
N SER A 84 12.97 29.12 -30.35
CA SER A 84 14.40 29.00 -29.97
C SER A 84 14.75 29.95 -28.82
N ASN A 85 15.21 29.44 -27.67
CA ASN A 85 15.55 30.28 -26.50
C ASN A 85 17.04 30.68 -26.47
N ARG A 86 17.63 31.02 -27.63
CA ARG A 86 19.06 31.34 -27.74
C ARG A 86 19.30 32.63 -28.50
N ASP A 87 19.85 32.57 -29.71
CA ASP A 87 20.36 33.74 -30.41
C ASP A 87 19.25 34.44 -31.18
N ALA A 88 19.26 35.78 -31.18
CA ALA A 88 18.31 36.58 -31.93
C ALA A 88 19.05 37.62 -32.76
N LEU A 89 18.39 38.12 -33.82
CA LEU A 89 18.87 39.28 -34.57
C LEU A 89 18.64 40.55 -33.75
N ILE A 90 19.72 41.08 -33.17
CA ILE A 90 19.72 42.32 -32.39
C ILE A 90 20.07 43.48 -33.31
N VAL A 91 19.20 44.49 -33.37
CA VAL A 91 19.41 45.68 -34.20
C VAL A 91 19.21 46.94 -33.39
N ASN A 92 20.21 47.82 -33.44
CA ASN A 92 20.03 49.19 -32.99
C ASN A 92 19.69 50.06 -34.22
N ALA A 93 18.43 50.45 -34.31
CA ALA A 93 17.88 50.96 -35.54
C ALA A 93 18.33 52.42 -35.82
N SER A 94 18.95 52.65 -36.98
CA SER A 94 19.46 53.98 -37.36
C SER A 94 18.39 55.07 -37.46
N PHE A 95 18.84 56.33 -37.43
CA PHE A 95 18.04 57.54 -37.70
C PHE A 95 17.26 57.53 -39.03
N SER A 96 17.77 56.81 -40.04
CA SER A 96 17.09 56.58 -41.31
C SER A 96 16.43 55.20 -41.34
N SER A 97 15.33 55.07 -42.09
CA SER A 97 14.74 53.75 -42.38
C SER A 97 15.79 52.83 -43.03
N GLY A 98 15.89 51.60 -42.50
CA GLY A 98 16.80 50.56 -42.96
C GLY A 98 16.08 49.23 -43.10
N ARG A 99 16.72 48.28 -43.79
CA ARG A 99 16.23 46.91 -43.95
C ARG A 99 16.92 46.04 -42.91
N PHE A 100 16.15 45.54 -41.96
CA PHE A 100 16.63 44.64 -40.92
C PHE A 100 17.01 43.27 -41.47
N TYR A 101 16.15 42.70 -42.33
CA TYR A 101 16.33 41.35 -42.83
C TYR A 101 15.73 41.19 -44.23
N ARG A 102 16.35 40.34 -45.05
CA ARG A 102 15.88 39.91 -46.37
C ARG A 102 16.30 38.47 -46.60
N THR A 103 15.35 37.61 -46.95
CA THR A 103 15.64 36.24 -47.35
C THR A 103 14.69 35.79 -48.46
N GLU A 104 15.15 34.86 -49.28
CA GLU A 104 14.34 34.13 -50.24
C GLU A 104 13.87 32.84 -49.57
N ILE A 105 12.57 32.57 -49.64
CA ILE A 105 11.94 31.35 -49.13
C ILE A 105 11.50 30.56 -50.37
N SER A 106 12.05 29.37 -50.54
CA SER A 106 11.77 28.48 -51.69
C SER A 106 11.14 27.16 -51.22
N GLY A 107 10.58 26.39 -52.16
CA GLY A 107 9.88 25.15 -51.86
C GLY A 107 8.42 25.35 -51.41
N LEU A 108 7.87 26.54 -51.69
CA LEU A 108 6.45 26.81 -51.55
C LEU A 108 5.67 26.07 -52.65
N CYS A 109 4.37 25.93 -52.43
CA CYS A 109 3.45 25.37 -53.40
C CYS A 109 2.55 26.43 -54.00
N GLU A 110 2.12 26.18 -55.23
CA GLU A 110 1.21 27.07 -55.94
C GLU A 110 -0.18 27.10 -55.29
N ASN A 111 -0.89 28.22 -55.42
CA ASN A 111 -2.27 28.38 -54.93
C ASN A 111 -2.44 27.96 -53.44
N THR A 112 -1.44 28.23 -52.61
CA THR A 112 -1.39 27.80 -51.21
C THR A 112 -1.31 29.01 -50.30
N THR A 113 -2.15 29.02 -49.26
CA THR A 113 -2.10 30.06 -48.23
C THR A 113 -0.99 29.75 -47.23
N TYR A 114 -0.17 30.75 -46.93
CA TYR A 114 0.95 30.69 -46.00
C TYR A 114 0.82 31.73 -44.89
N GLU A 115 1.26 31.36 -43.69
CA GLU A 115 1.54 32.26 -42.59
C GLU A 115 3.05 32.52 -42.55
N PHE A 116 3.45 33.78 -42.64
CA PHE A 116 4.72 34.25 -42.10
C PHE A 116 4.50 34.68 -40.66
N SER A 117 5.42 34.33 -39.75
CA SER A 117 5.46 34.90 -38.40
C SER A 117 6.89 35.16 -37.93
N ALA A 118 7.05 36.10 -37.01
CA ALA A 118 8.29 36.37 -36.30
C ALA A 118 8.00 36.92 -34.90
N TYR A 119 8.90 36.68 -33.95
CA TYR A 119 8.87 37.30 -32.64
C TYR A 119 9.71 38.57 -32.63
N LEU A 120 9.17 39.63 -32.04
CA LEU A 120 9.83 40.92 -31.91
C LEU A 120 9.74 41.43 -30.47
N ILE A 121 10.78 42.14 -30.05
CA ILE A 121 10.83 42.78 -28.73
C ILE A 121 11.58 44.10 -28.84
N ASN A 122 11.08 45.12 -28.13
CA ASN A 122 11.86 46.33 -27.87
C ASN A 122 12.79 46.06 -26.69
N ILE A 123 14.11 46.09 -26.93
CA ILE A 123 15.12 45.71 -25.92
C ILE A 123 15.51 46.88 -25.00
N TYR A 124 15.06 48.11 -25.29
CA TYR A 124 15.30 49.25 -24.43
C TYR A 124 14.56 49.10 -23.09
N ASN A 125 15.30 49.17 -21.98
CA ASN A 125 14.71 49.10 -20.65
C ASN A 125 14.13 50.45 -20.27
N ARG A 126 12.81 50.55 -20.23
CA ARG A 126 12.09 51.77 -19.89
C ARG A 126 12.50 52.36 -18.54
N SER A 127 12.94 51.51 -17.60
CA SER A 127 13.37 51.92 -16.26
C SER A 127 14.75 52.61 -16.24
N SER A 128 15.53 52.53 -17.32
CA SER A 128 16.85 53.16 -17.40
C SER A 128 16.78 54.68 -17.43
N THR A 129 15.67 55.26 -17.89
CA THR A 129 15.42 56.71 -18.00
C THR A 129 16.43 57.49 -18.87
N VAL A 130 17.25 56.80 -19.66
CA VAL A 130 18.25 57.40 -20.57
C VAL A 130 17.58 58.16 -21.72
N CYS A 131 16.52 57.58 -22.29
CA CYS A 131 15.69 58.20 -23.32
C CYS A 131 14.45 58.87 -22.69
N PRO A 132 14.09 60.11 -23.08
CA PRO A 132 12.86 60.76 -22.66
C PRO A 132 11.61 59.94 -22.98
N ASP A 133 10.59 60.02 -22.13
CA ASP A 133 9.27 59.38 -22.28
C ASP A 133 9.28 57.84 -22.49
N GLY A 134 10.42 57.19 -22.20
CA GLY A 134 10.61 55.76 -22.40
C GLY A 134 11.23 55.39 -23.76
N GLY A 135 11.72 56.35 -24.53
CA GLY A 135 12.33 56.10 -25.84
C GLY A 135 11.31 55.92 -26.96
N ILE A 136 11.82 55.94 -28.19
CA ILE A 136 11.01 55.82 -29.41
C ILE A 136 10.58 54.36 -29.57
N PRO A 137 9.28 54.07 -29.74
CA PRO A 137 8.80 52.72 -30.01
C PRO A 137 9.42 52.15 -31.30
N ILE A 138 9.69 50.85 -31.32
CA ILE A 138 10.07 50.17 -32.56
C ILE A 138 8.82 49.97 -33.42
N ASN A 139 8.98 49.96 -34.73
CA ASN A 139 7.88 49.72 -35.67
C ASN A 139 8.46 49.04 -36.90
N VAL A 140 7.99 47.82 -37.19
CA VAL A 140 8.53 46.99 -38.26
C VAL A 140 7.46 46.79 -39.32
N ARG A 141 7.86 47.02 -40.58
CA ARG A 141 7.07 46.66 -41.76
C ARG A 141 7.60 45.36 -42.35
N PHE A 142 6.71 44.41 -42.59
CA PHE A 142 6.99 43.17 -43.30
C PHE A 142 6.45 43.27 -44.71
N GLU A 143 7.22 42.80 -45.68
CA GLU A 143 6.81 42.71 -47.08
C GLU A 143 7.13 41.33 -47.62
N ILE A 144 6.16 40.72 -48.29
CA ILE A 144 6.32 39.50 -49.07
C ILE A 144 6.23 39.88 -50.54
N TRP A 145 7.31 39.65 -51.27
CA TRP A 145 7.41 39.88 -52.70
C TRP A 145 7.44 38.56 -53.45
N ASP A 146 7.11 38.59 -54.74
CA ASP A 146 7.41 37.48 -55.64
C ASP A 146 8.92 37.18 -55.70
N GLU A 147 9.25 36.03 -56.26
CA GLU A 147 10.62 35.52 -56.38
C GLU A 147 11.53 36.39 -57.27
N ASN A 148 10.94 37.22 -58.13
CA ASN A 148 11.65 38.13 -59.02
C ASN A 148 11.91 39.51 -58.40
N ASP A 149 11.38 39.77 -57.20
CA ASP A 149 11.49 41.05 -56.50
C ASP A 149 10.80 42.21 -57.27
N GLU A 150 9.74 41.90 -58.02
CA GLU A 150 9.01 42.83 -58.91
C GLU A 150 7.61 43.19 -58.39
N ASN A 151 6.89 42.21 -57.82
CA ASN A 151 5.51 42.41 -57.34
C ASN A 151 5.39 42.19 -55.83
N LEU A 152 4.77 43.15 -55.13
CA LEU A 152 4.44 43.03 -53.72
C LEU A 152 3.16 42.20 -53.56
N LEU A 153 3.28 41.03 -52.95
CA LEU A 153 2.16 40.11 -52.69
C LEU A 153 1.38 40.51 -51.44
N LYS A 154 2.12 40.87 -50.37
CA LYS A 154 1.51 41.23 -49.09
C LYS A 154 2.43 42.15 -48.29
N GLU A 155 1.83 43.07 -47.54
CA GLU A 155 2.52 43.85 -46.53
C GLU A 155 1.78 43.81 -45.19
N GLY A 156 2.53 43.94 -44.11
CA GLY A 156 2.02 44.04 -42.74
C GLY A 156 2.85 45.03 -41.92
N ASN A 157 2.26 45.61 -40.88
CA ASN A 157 2.94 46.53 -39.99
C ASN A 157 2.64 46.18 -38.54
N THR A 158 3.66 46.14 -37.69
CA THR A 158 3.50 45.86 -36.24
C THR A 158 2.74 46.94 -35.50
N GLY A 159 2.65 48.15 -36.06
CA GLY A 159 2.40 49.34 -35.28
C GLY A 159 3.59 49.66 -34.36
N ASN A 160 3.37 50.58 -33.43
CA ASN A 160 4.39 50.96 -32.45
C ASN A 160 4.45 49.93 -31.32
N ILE A 161 5.61 49.31 -31.14
CA ILE A 161 5.92 48.42 -30.02
C ILE A 161 6.70 49.24 -28.98
N PRO A 162 6.05 49.67 -27.89
CA PRO A 162 6.69 50.52 -26.89
C PRO A 162 7.70 49.74 -26.07
N SER A 163 8.68 50.44 -25.51
CA SER A 163 9.54 49.88 -24.47
C SER A 163 8.75 49.58 -23.19
N LYS A 164 9.17 48.54 -22.49
CA LYS A 164 8.58 48.07 -21.23
C LYS A 164 9.63 48.06 -20.12
N SER A 165 9.17 48.01 -18.87
CA SER A 165 10.07 47.84 -17.70
C SER A 165 10.50 46.38 -17.52
N SER A 166 9.68 45.43 -18.01
CA SER A 166 10.01 44.01 -18.13
C SER A 166 10.04 43.65 -19.62
N PRO A 167 11.08 42.94 -20.10
CA PRO A 167 11.13 42.53 -21.49
C PRO A 167 10.05 41.46 -21.77
N GLU A 168 9.37 41.57 -22.92
CA GLU A 168 8.33 40.63 -23.35
C GLU A 168 8.39 40.49 -24.87
N TRP A 169 8.47 39.25 -25.36
CA TRP A 169 8.37 38.92 -26.76
C TRP A 169 6.92 39.03 -27.24
N GLU A 170 6.72 39.62 -28.41
CA GLU A 170 5.43 39.70 -29.07
C GLU A 170 5.54 39.05 -30.46
N GLN A 171 4.65 38.09 -30.75
CA GLN A 171 4.61 37.44 -32.06
C GLN A 171 3.74 38.24 -33.02
N TYR A 172 4.23 38.39 -34.25
CA TYR A 172 3.53 39.08 -35.32
C TYR A 172 3.49 38.18 -36.56
N ALA A 173 2.36 38.19 -37.26
CA ALA A 173 2.15 37.33 -38.41
C ALA A 173 1.36 38.02 -39.53
N LEU A 174 1.57 37.54 -40.75
CA LEU A 174 0.77 37.92 -41.92
C LEU A 174 0.49 36.68 -42.76
N THR A 175 -0.69 36.66 -43.36
CA THR A 175 -1.09 35.61 -44.31
C THR A 175 -1.07 36.13 -45.75
N PHE A 176 -0.59 35.28 -46.65
CA PHE A 176 -0.58 35.53 -48.09
C PHE A 176 -0.84 34.22 -48.84
N GLN A 177 -1.24 34.31 -50.10
CA GLN A 177 -1.47 33.15 -50.97
C GLN A 177 -0.53 33.25 -52.16
N THR A 178 0.14 32.16 -52.50
CA THR A 178 0.98 32.04 -53.70
C THR A 178 0.14 31.96 -54.97
N GLU A 179 0.69 32.43 -56.09
CA GLU A 179 0.06 32.31 -57.40
C GLU A 179 0.32 30.93 -58.05
N VAL A 180 -0.31 30.68 -59.20
CA VAL A 180 -0.08 29.46 -60.00
C VAL A 180 1.38 29.43 -60.48
N GLY A 181 2.08 28.33 -60.24
CA GLY A 181 3.49 28.12 -60.57
C GLY A 181 4.50 28.78 -59.63
N GLN A 182 4.05 29.49 -58.59
CA GLN A 182 4.93 30.20 -57.65
C GLN A 182 5.42 29.26 -56.54
N ASP A 183 6.73 28.98 -56.52
CA ASP A 183 7.38 28.10 -55.54
C ASP A 183 8.36 28.82 -54.61
N ALA A 184 8.47 30.14 -54.73
CA ALA A 184 9.31 30.97 -53.89
C ALA A 184 8.74 32.38 -53.67
N VAL A 185 9.16 33.03 -52.57
CA VAL A 185 8.88 34.44 -52.26
C VAL A 185 10.08 35.08 -51.60
N ILE A 186 10.13 36.41 -51.57
CA ILE A 186 11.15 37.18 -50.85
C ILE A 186 10.52 37.89 -49.65
N LEU A 187 10.95 37.53 -48.44
CA LEU A 187 10.64 38.29 -47.23
C LEU A 187 11.57 39.48 -47.11
N LYS A 188 11.03 40.65 -46.77
CA LYS A 188 11.79 41.82 -46.32
C LYS A 188 11.19 42.40 -45.05
N MET A 189 12.05 42.78 -44.11
CA MET A 189 11.68 43.41 -42.85
C MET A 189 12.36 44.78 -42.76
N PHE A 190 11.59 45.84 -42.59
CA PHE A 190 12.08 47.22 -42.61
C PHE A 190 11.79 47.96 -41.31
N ASN A 191 12.70 48.86 -40.93
CA ASN A 191 12.42 49.88 -39.94
C ASN A 191 11.42 50.90 -40.50
N ASN A 192 10.23 50.95 -39.90
CA ASN A 192 9.21 51.96 -40.19
C ASN A 192 9.07 52.97 -39.03
N GLY A 193 9.80 52.78 -37.93
CA GLY A 193 9.84 53.71 -36.81
C GLY A 193 10.78 54.89 -37.06
N ASP A 194 10.52 55.99 -36.38
CA ASP A 194 11.47 57.11 -36.30
C ASP A 194 12.76 56.61 -35.63
N GLY A 195 13.91 56.99 -36.16
CA GLY A 195 15.17 56.61 -35.53
C GLY A 195 15.57 57.54 -34.38
N GLY A 196 16.33 57.02 -33.41
CA GLY A 196 16.81 57.81 -32.28
C GLY A 196 16.98 57.00 -31.00
N CYS A 197 16.67 57.57 -29.85
CA CYS A 197 16.93 56.90 -28.57
C CYS A 197 15.83 55.87 -28.25
N GLY A 198 16.19 54.59 -28.11
CA GLY A 198 15.35 53.53 -27.54
C GLY A 198 14.52 52.71 -28.55
N ASN A 199 14.74 52.90 -29.85
CA ASN A 199 14.13 52.11 -30.93
C ASN A 199 14.97 50.85 -31.26
N ASP A 200 15.54 50.25 -30.24
CA ASP A 200 16.38 49.06 -30.33
C ASP A 200 15.51 47.80 -30.25
N LEU A 201 15.78 46.80 -31.08
CA LEU A 201 14.97 45.58 -31.12
C LEU A 201 15.79 44.30 -31.21
N ALA A 202 15.13 43.21 -30.80
CA ALA A 202 15.51 41.86 -31.21
C ALA A 202 14.39 41.23 -32.04
N ILE A 203 14.77 40.43 -33.03
CA ILE A 203 13.90 39.65 -33.91
C ILE A 203 14.33 38.19 -33.80
N ASP A 204 13.39 37.27 -33.62
CA ASP A 204 13.67 35.84 -33.52
C ASP A 204 12.55 34.99 -34.16
N ASP A 205 12.84 33.72 -34.43
CA ASP A 205 11.95 32.71 -35.00
C ASP A 205 11.14 33.17 -36.22
N ILE A 206 11.84 33.46 -37.32
CA ILE A 206 11.18 33.77 -38.59
C ILE A 206 10.68 32.44 -39.19
N ILE A 207 9.37 32.26 -39.22
CA ILE A 207 8.71 31.00 -39.59
C ILE A 207 7.77 31.20 -40.78
N PHE A 208 7.81 30.29 -41.77
CA PHE A 208 6.76 30.13 -42.77
C PHE A 208 6.09 28.77 -42.64
N ARG A 209 4.75 28.75 -42.57
CA ARG A 209 3.93 27.53 -42.50
C ARG A 209 2.78 27.60 -43.49
N SER A 210 2.46 26.47 -44.12
CA SER A 210 1.21 26.37 -44.88
C SER A 210 0.02 26.43 -43.95
N CYS A 211 -1.06 27.02 -44.41
CA CYS A 211 -2.31 27.11 -43.71
C CYS A 211 -3.36 26.27 -44.42
N GLY A 212 -4.17 25.58 -43.64
CA GLY A 212 -5.29 24.84 -44.18
C GLY A 212 -6.41 24.70 -43.19
N ASP A 213 -7.53 24.18 -43.66
CA ASP A 213 -8.70 23.97 -42.81
C ASP A 213 -8.42 22.92 -41.74
N LEU A 214 -9.03 23.11 -40.57
CA LEU A 214 -9.16 22.02 -39.61
C LEU A 214 -10.16 21.01 -40.18
N THR A 215 -9.67 19.81 -40.50
CA THR A 215 -10.51 18.75 -41.08
C THR A 215 -10.76 17.66 -40.06
N THR A 216 -12.03 17.37 -39.80
CA THR A 216 -12.45 16.25 -38.96
C THR A 216 -12.90 15.08 -39.83
N VAL A 217 -12.49 13.87 -39.46
CA VAL A 217 -13.00 12.63 -40.05
C VAL A 217 -14.02 12.01 -39.10
N THR A 218 -15.21 11.68 -39.62
CA THR A 218 -16.27 11.00 -38.88
C THR A 218 -16.82 9.80 -39.65
N ALA A 219 -17.43 8.86 -38.93
CA ALA A 219 -18.28 7.82 -39.48
C ALA A 219 -19.76 8.19 -39.32
N GLU A 220 -20.67 7.23 -39.56
CA GLU A 220 -22.09 7.42 -39.27
C GLU A 220 -22.30 7.85 -37.80
N ASN A 221 -23.32 8.68 -37.54
CA ASN A 221 -23.61 9.26 -36.22
C ASN A 221 -22.52 10.19 -35.63
N ASP A 222 -21.67 10.79 -36.48
CA ASP A 222 -20.61 11.73 -36.09
C ASP A 222 -19.54 11.12 -35.16
N GLU A 223 -19.41 9.81 -35.15
CA GLU A 223 -18.37 9.11 -34.39
C GLU A 223 -16.98 9.42 -34.96
N LYS A 224 -15.99 9.66 -34.11
CA LYS A 224 -14.59 9.98 -34.50
C LYS A 224 -13.63 8.78 -34.36
N LYS A 225 -14.13 7.69 -33.81
CA LYS A 225 -13.47 6.39 -33.68
C LYS A 225 -14.54 5.31 -33.65
N ILE A 226 -14.17 4.09 -34.03
CA ILE A 226 -15.03 2.92 -33.95
C ILE A 226 -14.27 1.80 -33.26
N ASP A 227 -14.88 1.23 -32.23
CA ASP A 227 -14.41 0.01 -31.56
C ASP A 227 -15.38 -1.12 -31.94
N VAL A 228 -14.88 -2.21 -32.54
CA VAL A 228 -15.67 -3.34 -33.02
C VAL A 228 -15.14 -4.64 -32.43
N CYS A 229 -16.02 -5.53 -32.01
CA CYS A 229 -15.63 -6.86 -31.54
C CYS A 229 -15.24 -7.76 -32.72
N ALA A 230 -14.22 -8.59 -32.55
CA ALA A 230 -13.69 -9.43 -33.63
C ALA A 230 -14.74 -10.36 -34.26
N GLU A 231 -15.72 -10.83 -33.48
CA GLU A 231 -16.83 -11.67 -33.93
C GLU A 231 -17.84 -10.94 -34.84
N GLU A 232 -17.85 -9.60 -34.85
CA GLU A 232 -18.69 -8.78 -35.72
C GLU A 232 -17.99 -8.43 -37.04
N THR A 233 -16.74 -8.86 -37.22
CA THR A 233 -15.97 -8.62 -38.45
C THR A 233 -16.32 -9.62 -39.56
N PRO A 234 -16.18 -9.22 -40.85
CA PRO A 234 -15.68 -7.93 -41.31
C PRO A 234 -16.72 -6.81 -41.29
N VAL A 235 -16.27 -5.59 -40.98
CA VAL A 235 -17.10 -4.37 -41.04
C VAL A 235 -16.70 -3.47 -42.21
N ASN A 236 -17.67 -2.74 -42.75
CA ASN A 236 -17.46 -1.69 -43.73
C ASN A 236 -17.93 -0.37 -43.13
N LEU A 237 -17.09 0.64 -43.21
CA LEU A 237 -17.36 1.98 -42.72
C LEU A 237 -17.44 2.97 -43.88
N ARG A 238 -18.37 3.92 -43.79
CA ARG A 238 -18.42 5.14 -44.59
C ARG A 238 -17.82 6.27 -43.75
N LEU A 239 -16.65 6.77 -44.16
CA LEU A 239 -15.95 7.89 -43.53
C LEU A 239 -16.19 9.16 -44.33
N GLU A 240 -16.34 10.28 -43.63
CA GLU A 240 -16.58 11.61 -44.22
C GLU A 240 -15.58 12.60 -43.64
N ALA A 241 -14.93 13.37 -44.52
CA ALA A 241 -13.95 14.38 -44.17
C ALA A 241 -14.58 15.77 -44.25
N THR A 242 -14.85 16.39 -43.11
CA THR A 242 -15.49 17.71 -43.04
C THR A 242 -14.47 18.79 -42.68
N PRO A 243 -14.07 19.67 -43.63
CA PRO A 243 -13.26 20.84 -43.34
C PRO A 243 -14.10 21.95 -42.68
N ASP A 244 -13.47 22.77 -41.84
CA ASP A 244 -14.12 23.93 -41.20
C ASP A 244 -14.30 25.15 -42.14
N ASN A 245 -13.72 25.10 -43.35
CA ASN A 245 -13.79 26.15 -44.38
C ASN A 245 -13.26 27.52 -43.91
N THR A 246 -12.23 27.52 -43.05
CA THR A 246 -11.65 28.74 -42.50
C THR A 246 -10.56 29.36 -43.39
N VAL A 247 -9.89 28.54 -44.21
CA VAL A 247 -8.77 28.92 -45.07
C VAL A 247 -9.05 28.62 -46.55
N TYR A 248 -9.47 27.39 -46.87
CA TYR A 248 -9.59 26.95 -48.25
C TYR A 248 -10.96 27.26 -48.86
N ASN A 249 -10.98 27.70 -50.12
CA ASN A 249 -12.23 27.92 -50.87
C ASN A 249 -12.68 26.68 -51.66
N THR A 250 -11.74 25.80 -51.97
CA THR A 250 -11.95 24.52 -52.64
C THR A 250 -11.16 23.44 -51.93
N HIS A 251 -11.57 22.17 -52.08
CA HIS A 251 -10.94 21.08 -51.37
C HIS A 251 -10.63 19.93 -52.31
N ALA A 252 -9.35 19.59 -52.36
CA ALA A 252 -8.86 18.34 -52.91
C ALA A 252 -8.52 17.41 -51.74
N TYR A 253 -8.88 16.14 -51.87
CA TYR A 253 -8.69 15.14 -50.81
C TYR A 253 -7.73 14.05 -51.30
N GLN A 254 -6.96 13.49 -50.38
CA GLN A 254 -6.24 12.23 -50.56
C GLN A 254 -6.29 11.43 -49.26
N TRP A 255 -7.08 10.36 -49.25
CA TRP A 255 -7.16 9.48 -48.09
C TRP A 255 -5.86 8.72 -47.87
N GLN A 256 -5.51 8.52 -46.61
CA GLN A 256 -4.36 7.75 -46.18
C GLN A 256 -4.79 6.72 -45.13
N GLU A 257 -4.11 5.57 -45.14
CA GLU A 257 -4.26 4.54 -44.12
C GLU A 257 -2.93 4.27 -43.41
N SER A 258 -3.02 3.72 -42.21
CA SER A 258 -1.88 3.21 -41.45
C SER A 258 -2.25 1.96 -40.66
N ASN A 259 -1.28 1.07 -40.49
CA ASN A 259 -1.37 -0.10 -39.62
C ASN A 259 -0.86 0.16 -38.20
N ASN A 260 -0.09 1.24 -38.00
CA ASN A 260 0.66 1.48 -36.75
C ASN A 260 0.61 2.94 -36.27
N ASN A 261 -0.20 3.78 -36.91
CA ASN A 261 -0.31 5.22 -36.64
C ASN A 261 1.01 6.01 -36.78
N GLN A 262 2.00 5.47 -37.47
CA GLN A 262 3.32 6.10 -37.67
C GLN A 262 3.65 6.24 -39.15
N THR A 263 3.50 5.14 -39.89
CA THR A 263 3.74 5.10 -41.33
C THR A 263 2.42 5.19 -42.06
N TRP A 264 2.26 6.22 -42.88
CA TRP A 264 1.03 6.53 -43.60
C TRP A 264 1.22 6.34 -45.10
N THR A 265 0.27 5.68 -45.75
CA THR A 265 0.28 5.44 -47.20
C THR A 265 -0.99 5.99 -47.84
N ASN A 266 -0.84 6.66 -48.99
CA ASN A 266 -1.98 7.10 -49.78
C ASN A 266 -2.78 5.89 -50.27
N ILE A 267 -4.10 5.96 -50.15
CA ILE A 267 -5.02 4.96 -50.71
C ILE A 267 -5.26 5.35 -52.19
N PRO A 268 -4.83 4.53 -53.16
CA PRO A 268 -4.83 4.95 -54.56
C PRO A 268 -6.25 5.22 -55.09
N GLY A 269 -6.49 6.43 -55.60
CA GLY A 269 -7.75 6.83 -56.23
C GLY A 269 -8.83 7.35 -55.27
N GLU A 270 -8.59 7.30 -53.96
CA GLU A 270 -9.53 7.76 -52.94
C GLU A 270 -9.34 9.26 -52.67
N ASN A 271 -9.91 10.06 -53.57
CA ASN A 271 -9.72 11.52 -53.63
C ASN A 271 -11.01 12.33 -53.40
N ASN A 272 -12.04 11.70 -52.84
CA ASN A 272 -13.33 12.34 -52.54
C ASN A 272 -13.44 12.65 -51.04
N GLU A 273 -14.38 13.54 -50.70
CA GLU A 273 -14.75 13.86 -49.31
C GLU A 273 -15.21 12.63 -48.52
N ILE A 274 -15.87 11.69 -49.20
CA ILE A 274 -16.37 10.44 -48.61
C ILE A 274 -15.49 9.28 -49.07
N TYR A 275 -15.08 8.44 -48.12
CA TYR A 275 -14.39 7.19 -48.37
C TYR A 275 -15.15 6.00 -47.78
N ASN A 276 -15.40 4.98 -48.59
CA ASN A 276 -15.98 3.73 -48.13
C ASN A 276 -14.88 2.69 -47.99
N THR A 277 -14.61 2.26 -46.76
CA THR A 277 -13.55 1.30 -46.47
C THR A 277 -13.87 -0.09 -47.06
N PRO A 278 -12.84 -0.86 -47.50
CA PRO A 278 -13.00 -2.28 -47.77
C PRO A 278 -13.36 -3.04 -46.47
N PRO A 279 -13.84 -4.28 -46.55
CA PRO A 279 -14.17 -5.06 -45.36
C PRO A 279 -12.97 -5.21 -44.41
N LEU A 280 -13.09 -4.70 -43.19
CA LEU A 280 -12.01 -4.62 -42.19
C LEU A 280 -12.08 -5.81 -41.24
N ASN A 281 -10.95 -6.52 -41.10
CA ASN A 281 -10.78 -7.65 -40.17
C ASN A 281 -9.73 -7.37 -39.08
N ASN A 282 -9.02 -6.24 -39.17
CA ASN A 282 -7.95 -5.86 -38.26
C ASN A 282 -8.04 -4.36 -38.00
N SER A 283 -7.50 -3.92 -36.86
CA SER A 283 -7.43 -2.49 -36.53
C SER A 283 -6.68 -1.71 -37.62
N ARG A 284 -7.16 -0.49 -37.87
CA ARG A 284 -6.66 0.42 -38.91
C ARG A 284 -6.83 1.86 -38.47
N TYR A 285 -5.95 2.72 -38.97
CA TYR A 285 -6.03 4.17 -38.80
C TYR A 285 -6.27 4.81 -40.16
N TYR A 286 -7.12 5.81 -40.20
CA TYR A 286 -7.40 6.62 -41.39
C TYR A 286 -7.18 8.09 -41.08
N ARG A 287 -6.73 8.83 -42.08
CA ARG A 287 -6.73 10.29 -42.10
C ARG A 287 -6.82 10.76 -43.54
N VAL A 288 -7.03 12.04 -43.76
CA VAL A 288 -7.07 12.63 -45.09
C VAL A 288 -6.12 13.81 -45.19
N LYS A 289 -5.39 13.90 -46.30
CA LYS A 289 -4.71 15.12 -46.71
C LYS A 289 -5.71 16.02 -47.43
N VAL A 290 -5.73 17.30 -47.09
CA VAL A 290 -6.60 18.31 -47.68
C VAL A 290 -5.76 19.47 -48.18
N ALA A 291 -5.96 19.85 -49.43
CA ALA A 291 -5.31 21.01 -50.05
C ALA A 291 -6.32 21.79 -50.89
N GLU A 292 -6.04 23.07 -51.12
CA GLU A 292 -6.91 23.92 -51.96
C GLU A 292 -6.85 23.51 -53.44
N ASP A 293 -5.67 23.09 -53.91
CA ASP A 293 -5.42 22.58 -55.26
C ASP A 293 -4.97 21.10 -55.24
N PRO A 294 -5.54 20.23 -56.10
CA PRO A 294 -5.14 18.82 -56.21
C PRO A 294 -3.64 18.57 -56.44
N VAL A 295 -2.93 19.49 -57.10
CA VAL A 295 -1.48 19.35 -57.36
C VAL A 295 -0.67 19.26 -56.06
N ASN A 296 -1.16 19.90 -55.00
CA ASN A 296 -0.46 20.06 -53.72
C ASN A 296 -0.57 18.82 -52.81
N LEU A 297 -1.50 17.89 -53.09
CA LEU A 297 -1.70 16.68 -52.27
C LEU A 297 -0.48 15.74 -52.23
N ASN A 298 0.37 15.81 -53.25
CA ASN A 298 1.57 14.99 -53.34
C ASN A 298 2.80 15.66 -52.68
N ALA A 299 2.72 16.94 -52.35
CA ALA A 299 3.77 17.66 -51.63
C ALA A 299 3.53 17.52 -50.11
N ASN A 300 4.59 17.28 -49.34
CA ASN A 300 4.46 17.01 -47.90
C ASN A 300 4.12 18.26 -47.06
N LEU A 301 4.33 19.47 -47.59
CA LEU A 301 4.21 20.72 -46.84
C LEU A 301 3.12 21.65 -47.37
N CYS A 302 2.22 21.15 -48.23
CA CYS A 302 1.27 21.98 -48.97
C CYS A 302 -0.18 21.51 -48.84
N SER A 303 -0.41 20.63 -47.88
CA SER A 303 -1.70 20.09 -47.52
C SER A 303 -1.79 20.05 -46.00
N SER A 304 -2.95 20.36 -45.45
CA SER A 304 -3.24 20.03 -44.06
C SER A 304 -3.56 18.53 -43.95
N VAL A 305 -3.26 17.93 -42.81
CA VAL A 305 -3.71 16.58 -42.49
C VAL A 305 -4.85 16.67 -41.48
N SER A 306 -5.88 15.85 -41.66
CA SER A 306 -6.96 15.72 -40.68
C SER A 306 -6.48 15.11 -39.38
N GLU A 307 -7.32 15.20 -38.36
CA GLU A 307 -7.23 14.32 -37.20
C GLU A 307 -7.33 12.84 -37.63
N ILE A 308 -6.79 11.96 -36.78
CA ILE A 308 -6.74 10.52 -37.03
C ILE A 308 -8.06 9.86 -36.61
N PHE A 309 -8.69 9.18 -37.55
CA PHE A 309 -9.81 8.29 -37.29
C PHE A 309 -9.31 6.89 -36.98
N THR A 310 -9.71 6.33 -35.84
CA THR A 310 -9.23 5.01 -35.39
C THR A 310 -10.33 3.97 -35.48
N VAL A 311 -10.01 2.83 -36.10
CA VAL A 311 -10.82 1.62 -36.08
C VAL A 311 -10.08 0.57 -35.25
N ASN A 312 -10.62 0.22 -34.10
CA ASN A 312 -10.08 -0.84 -33.26
C ASN A 312 -10.92 -2.11 -33.43
N ILE A 313 -10.28 -3.21 -33.84
CA ILE A 313 -10.88 -4.54 -33.82
C ILE A 313 -10.39 -5.26 -32.57
N LEU A 314 -11.26 -5.35 -31.56
CA LEU A 314 -10.96 -5.94 -30.27
C LEU A 314 -11.10 -7.46 -30.35
N GLN A 315 -10.03 -8.16 -30.01
CA GLN A 315 -10.06 -9.61 -29.95
C GLN A 315 -10.75 -10.07 -28.67
N THR A 316 -11.32 -11.28 -28.71
CA THR A 316 -11.77 -11.96 -27.49
C THR A 316 -10.59 -12.11 -26.52
N PRO A 317 -10.72 -11.67 -25.25
CA PRO A 317 -9.66 -11.80 -24.26
C PRO A 317 -9.22 -13.25 -24.06
N SER A 318 -7.96 -13.43 -23.67
CA SER A 318 -7.49 -14.74 -23.19
C SER A 318 -8.04 -15.01 -21.78
N PRO A 319 -8.24 -16.28 -21.38
CA PRO A 319 -8.67 -16.59 -20.01
C PRO A 319 -7.70 -15.99 -18.97
N PRO A 320 -8.20 -15.36 -17.89
CA PRO A 320 -7.36 -14.77 -16.85
C PRO A 320 -6.35 -15.76 -16.28
N HIS A 321 -5.12 -15.32 -16.06
CA HIS A 321 -4.09 -16.14 -15.45
C HIS A 321 -4.24 -16.14 -13.92
N SER A 322 -4.24 -17.32 -13.30
CA SER A 322 -4.37 -17.50 -11.84
C SER A 322 -3.13 -18.18 -11.27
N ALA A 323 -2.80 -17.87 -10.01
CA ALA A 323 -1.77 -18.58 -9.25
C ALA A 323 -2.13 -20.04 -8.90
N GLY A 324 -3.37 -20.47 -9.20
CA GLY A 324 -3.87 -21.82 -8.98
C GLY A 324 -4.82 -21.91 -7.79
N ASN A 325 -5.13 -23.15 -7.38
CA ASN A 325 -6.03 -23.44 -6.26
C ASN A 325 -5.40 -23.02 -4.93
N ILE A 326 -6.23 -22.59 -3.98
CA ILE A 326 -5.81 -22.09 -2.68
C ILE A 326 -6.42 -22.96 -1.58
N SER A 327 -5.58 -23.36 -0.62
CA SER A 327 -6.02 -24.11 0.55
C SER A 327 -5.45 -23.49 1.81
N ILE A 328 -6.28 -23.29 2.82
CA ILE A 328 -5.91 -22.72 4.13
C ILE A 328 -6.39 -23.60 5.28
N CYS A 329 -5.89 -23.33 6.49
CA CYS A 329 -6.39 -23.94 7.72
C CYS A 329 -7.51 -23.11 8.36
N SER A 330 -8.41 -23.72 9.13
CA SER A 330 -9.60 -23.05 9.68
C SER A 330 -9.32 -21.92 10.67
N HIS A 331 -8.09 -21.81 11.19
CA HIS A 331 -7.64 -20.70 12.03
C HIS A 331 -6.97 -19.55 11.27
N GLU A 332 -6.74 -19.70 9.96
CA GLU A 332 -6.09 -18.69 9.12
C GLU A 332 -7.12 -17.70 8.56
N GLU A 333 -6.66 -16.48 8.24
CA GLU A 333 -7.50 -15.49 7.56
C GLU A 333 -7.73 -15.91 6.11
N ILE A 334 -8.97 -15.71 5.63
CA ILE A 334 -9.33 -16.01 4.24
C ILE A 334 -8.57 -15.06 3.29
N PRO A 335 -7.77 -15.59 2.35
CA PRO A 335 -7.01 -14.76 1.41
C PRO A 335 -7.88 -14.26 0.27
N THR A 336 -7.49 -13.14 -0.32
CA THR A 336 -8.08 -12.65 -1.57
C THR A 336 -7.58 -13.51 -2.76
N LEU A 337 -8.52 -13.95 -3.60
CA LEU A 337 -8.21 -14.57 -4.89
C LEU A 337 -7.81 -13.48 -5.88
N ASN A 338 -6.73 -13.68 -6.62
CA ASN A 338 -6.22 -12.71 -7.59
C ASN A 338 -6.00 -13.39 -8.94
N VAL A 339 -6.27 -12.64 -10.01
CA VAL A 339 -5.92 -13.01 -11.38
C VAL A 339 -5.20 -11.88 -12.10
N GLU A 340 -4.46 -12.24 -13.14
CA GLU A 340 -3.83 -11.31 -14.06
C GLU A 340 -4.62 -11.31 -15.38
N VAL A 341 -4.86 -10.10 -15.90
CA VAL A 341 -5.50 -9.82 -17.20
C VAL A 341 -4.62 -8.83 -17.96
N GLU A 342 -4.82 -8.71 -19.28
CA GLU A 342 -4.00 -7.82 -20.11
C GLU A 342 -4.43 -6.34 -19.95
N GLU A 343 -3.66 -5.43 -20.56
CA GLU A 343 -3.97 -3.99 -20.53
C GLU A 343 -5.29 -3.69 -21.27
N ASN A 344 -6.17 -2.88 -20.67
CA ASN A 344 -7.54 -2.58 -21.12
C ASN A 344 -8.54 -3.74 -21.00
N GLU A 345 -8.21 -4.77 -20.23
CA GLU A 345 -9.14 -5.82 -19.82
C GLU A 345 -9.48 -5.69 -18.33
N VAL A 346 -10.66 -6.15 -17.96
CA VAL A 346 -11.09 -6.29 -16.55
C VAL A 346 -11.71 -7.67 -16.33
N ALA A 347 -11.78 -8.12 -15.07
CA ALA A 347 -12.28 -9.44 -14.74
C ALA A 347 -13.62 -9.42 -14.00
N ASN A 348 -14.46 -10.42 -14.30
CA ASN A 348 -15.72 -10.68 -13.63
C ASN A 348 -15.67 -12.06 -12.94
N TRP A 349 -16.13 -12.11 -11.70
CA TRP A 349 -16.08 -13.28 -10.83
C TRP A 349 -17.46 -13.89 -10.64
N TYR A 350 -17.52 -15.22 -10.62
CA TYR A 350 -18.75 -15.99 -10.53
C TYR A 350 -18.61 -17.16 -9.56
N ASP A 351 -19.74 -17.57 -8.98
CA ASP A 351 -19.85 -18.83 -8.25
C ASP A 351 -20.05 -20.04 -9.20
N GLU A 352 -20.14 -21.24 -8.64
CA GLU A 352 -20.38 -22.48 -9.37
C GLU A 352 -21.74 -22.53 -10.11
N ASN A 353 -22.71 -21.73 -9.66
CA ASN A 353 -24.02 -21.61 -10.30
C ASN A 353 -24.05 -20.50 -11.37
N SER A 354 -22.90 -19.91 -11.70
CA SER A 354 -22.75 -18.77 -12.61
C SER A 354 -23.44 -17.49 -12.15
N ASN A 355 -23.67 -17.31 -10.85
CA ASN A 355 -24.08 -16.02 -10.31
C ASN A 355 -22.88 -15.07 -10.26
N LEU A 356 -23.07 -13.82 -10.68
CA LEU A 356 -22.03 -12.79 -10.62
C LEU A 356 -21.77 -12.38 -9.16
N LEU A 357 -20.51 -12.42 -8.74
CA LEU A 357 -20.03 -12.10 -7.40
C LEU A 357 -19.33 -10.74 -7.34
N ALA A 358 -18.49 -10.45 -8.33
CA ALA A 358 -17.77 -9.19 -8.47
C ALA A 358 -17.53 -8.87 -9.95
N GLN A 359 -17.46 -7.59 -10.29
CA GLN A 359 -17.27 -7.13 -11.66
C GLN A 359 -16.16 -6.08 -11.75
N ASN A 360 -15.54 -5.99 -12.92
CA ASN A 360 -14.48 -5.03 -13.23
C ASN A 360 -13.34 -5.02 -12.19
N THR A 361 -12.95 -6.19 -11.67
CA THR A 361 -11.91 -6.33 -10.64
C THR A 361 -11.09 -7.60 -10.84
N SER A 362 -9.77 -7.47 -10.79
CA SER A 362 -8.82 -8.59 -10.85
C SER A 362 -8.70 -9.37 -9.53
N SER A 363 -9.46 -8.98 -8.50
CA SER A 363 -9.40 -9.60 -7.18
C SER A 363 -10.78 -9.80 -6.56
N TYR A 364 -10.93 -10.87 -5.78
CA TYR A 364 -12.16 -11.23 -5.07
C TYR A 364 -11.87 -11.91 -3.73
N LEU A 365 -12.54 -11.48 -2.66
CA LEU A 365 -12.46 -12.10 -1.33
C LEU A 365 -13.62 -13.10 -1.17
N PRO A 366 -13.36 -14.43 -1.10
CA PRO A 366 -14.41 -15.43 -1.01
C PRO A 366 -15.04 -15.47 0.38
N GLU A 367 -16.34 -15.75 0.46
CA GLU A 367 -17.08 -15.85 1.73
C GLU A 367 -17.10 -17.29 2.30
N SER A 368 -16.86 -18.30 1.47
CA SER A 368 -16.94 -19.72 1.84
C SER A 368 -16.05 -20.59 0.93
N PRO A 369 -15.68 -21.82 1.33
CA PRO A 369 -14.96 -22.73 0.44
C PRO A 369 -15.83 -23.13 -0.76
N GLY A 370 -15.22 -23.28 -1.93
CA GLY A 370 -15.91 -23.60 -3.18
C GLY A 370 -15.04 -23.36 -4.41
N THR A 371 -15.61 -23.64 -5.59
CA THR A 371 -14.96 -23.30 -6.87
C THR A 371 -15.48 -21.96 -7.37
N TYR A 372 -14.56 -21.04 -7.62
CA TYR A 372 -14.81 -19.72 -8.18
C TYR A 372 -14.38 -19.67 -9.63
N TYR A 373 -15.15 -18.98 -10.45
CA TYR A 373 -14.86 -18.84 -11.88
C TYR A 373 -14.64 -17.37 -12.21
N VAL A 374 -13.67 -17.10 -13.07
CA VAL A 374 -13.34 -15.74 -13.47
C VAL A 374 -13.07 -15.68 -14.96
N GLU A 375 -13.65 -14.69 -15.63
CA GLU A 375 -13.44 -14.40 -17.07
C GLU A 375 -12.94 -12.97 -17.25
N ALA A 376 -12.22 -12.74 -18.34
CA ALA A 376 -11.79 -11.42 -18.77
C ALA A 376 -12.79 -10.85 -19.78
N ILE A 377 -13.01 -9.53 -19.68
CA ILE A 377 -13.81 -8.72 -20.60
C ILE A 377 -13.00 -7.50 -21.03
N ASN A 378 -13.22 -7.02 -22.26
CA ASN A 378 -12.66 -5.75 -22.71
C ASN A 378 -13.34 -4.60 -21.96
N GLU A 379 -12.57 -3.66 -21.41
CA GLU A 379 -13.11 -2.56 -20.61
C GLU A 379 -14.02 -1.65 -21.46
N GLY A 380 -15.25 -1.44 -20.98
CA GLY A 380 -16.20 -0.47 -21.59
C GLY A 380 -16.93 -0.93 -22.84
N LEU A 381 -16.79 -2.19 -23.27
CA LEU A 381 -17.43 -2.74 -24.48
C LEU A 381 -18.04 -4.13 -24.24
N GLU A 382 -19.12 -4.44 -24.95
CA GLU A 382 -19.89 -5.68 -24.80
C GLU A 382 -19.41 -6.79 -25.76
N CYS A 383 -18.10 -6.95 -25.92
CA CYS A 383 -17.55 -8.07 -26.69
C CYS A 383 -17.70 -9.39 -25.94
N THR A 384 -17.67 -10.51 -26.68
CA THR A 384 -17.71 -11.84 -26.10
C THR A 384 -16.58 -12.00 -25.07
N PRO A 385 -16.88 -12.43 -23.82
CA PRO A 385 -15.87 -12.62 -22.77
C PRO A 385 -14.92 -13.78 -23.09
N SER A 386 -13.81 -13.86 -22.37
CA SER A 386 -12.93 -15.04 -22.41
C SER A 386 -13.66 -16.31 -21.92
N ALA A 387 -13.03 -17.47 -22.14
CA ALA A 387 -13.41 -18.64 -21.34
C ALA A 387 -13.08 -18.40 -19.85
N LYS A 388 -13.84 -19.04 -18.96
CA LYS A 388 -13.67 -18.93 -17.51
C LYS A 388 -12.46 -19.74 -17.01
N THR A 389 -11.63 -19.13 -16.17
CA THR A 389 -10.62 -19.79 -15.35
C THR A 389 -11.25 -20.20 -14.02
N ALA A 390 -11.04 -21.46 -13.59
CA ALA A 390 -11.55 -21.98 -12.32
C ALA A 390 -10.47 -21.92 -11.23
N ILE A 391 -10.85 -21.50 -10.03
CA ILE A 391 -10.01 -21.45 -8.83
C ILE A 391 -10.75 -22.17 -7.70
N GLU A 392 -10.19 -23.27 -7.21
CA GLU A 392 -10.73 -23.97 -6.05
C GLU A 392 -10.17 -23.35 -4.76
N PHE A 393 -11.07 -22.99 -3.84
CA PHE A 393 -10.73 -22.50 -2.50
C PHE A 393 -11.22 -23.49 -1.45
N THR A 394 -10.28 -24.05 -0.67
CA THR A 394 -10.57 -25.04 0.38
C THR A 394 -10.13 -24.56 1.76
N ILE A 395 -10.94 -24.85 2.77
CA ILE A 395 -10.63 -24.62 4.18
C ILE A 395 -10.54 -25.99 4.86
N ASN A 396 -9.38 -26.30 5.43
CA ASN A 396 -9.11 -27.55 6.14
C ASN A 396 -9.24 -27.34 7.65
N GLU A 397 -9.90 -28.28 8.31
CA GLU A 397 -10.09 -28.19 9.76
C GLU A 397 -8.80 -28.42 10.54
N THR A 398 -8.68 -27.68 11.64
CA THR A 398 -7.51 -27.74 12.52
C THR A 398 -7.78 -28.75 13.64
N PRO A 399 -6.76 -29.56 14.04
CA PRO A 399 -6.95 -30.53 15.12
C PRO A 399 -7.41 -29.83 16.40
N GLN A 400 -8.49 -30.31 17.01
CA GLN A 400 -8.99 -29.77 18.27
C GLN A 400 -8.37 -30.56 19.43
N VAL A 401 -7.55 -29.89 20.24
CA VAL A 401 -6.84 -30.49 21.37
C VAL A 401 -7.02 -29.66 22.64
N GLU A 402 -6.99 -30.33 23.79
CA GLU A 402 -7.09 -29.71 25.12
C GLU A 402 -5.81 -29.99 25.91
N ASP A 403 -5.32 -28.97 26.61
CA ASP A 403 -4.14 -29.09 27.47
C ASP A 403 -4.44 -29.94 28.71
N GLU A 404 -3.43 -30.65 29.23
CA GLU A 404 -3.57 -31.54 30.38
C GLU A 404 -2.62 -31.17 31.53
N VAL A 405 -3.11 -31.29 32.77
CA VAL A 405 -2.29 -31.18 33.99
C VAL A 405 -2.31 -32.53 34.70
N LEU A 406 -1.14 -33.16 34.84
CA LEU A 406 -0.99 -34.50 35.41
C LEU A 406 0.02 -34.50 36.55
N GLN A 407 -0.03 -35.54 37.37
CA GLN A 407 0.88 -35.72 38.50
C GLN A 407 1.73 -36.99 38.34
N ILE A 408 3.01 -36.93 38.76
CA ILE A 408 3.95 -38.06 38.72
C ILE A 408 4.58 -38.32 40.10
N CYS A 409 4.62 -39.60 40.50
CA CYS A 409 5.29 -40.03 41.73
C CYS A 409 6.82 -40.10 41.52
N ALA A 410 7.59 -39.94 42.60
CA ALA A 410 9.05 -40.08 42.53
C ALA A 410 9.48 -41.48 42.07
N GLY A 411 10.23 -41.55 40.96
CA GLY A 411 10.72 -42.81 40.39
C GLY A 411 9.69 -43.62 39.59
N ALA A 412 8.47 -43.08 39.40
CA ALA A 412 7.49 -43.64 38.49
C ALA A 412 7.69 -43.13 37.05
N SER A 413 6.98 -43.75 36.11
CA SER A 413 6.82 -43.24 34.75
C SER A 413 5.36 -42.92 34.46
N LEU A 414 5.13 -42.02 33.51
CA LEU A 414 3.81 -41.61 33.04
C LEU A 414 3.78 -41.69 31.50
N ILE A 415 2.67 -42.16 30.95
CA ILE A 415 2.45 -42.18 29.49
C ILE A 415 1.64 -40.94 29.12
N LEU A 416 2.19 -40.11 28.24
CA LEU A 416 1.47 -38.99 27.63
C LEU A 416 0.94 -39.43 26.27
N GLU A 417 -0.35 -39.19 26.01
CA GLU A 417 -0.99 -39.50 24.74
C GLU A 417 -1.35 -38.22 23.98
N ALA A 418 -1.03 -38.18 22.68
CA ALA A 418 -1.39 -37.06 21.81
C ALA A 418 -2.92 -36.84 21.73
N GLY A 419 -3.72 -37.89 21.95
CA GLY A 419 -5.18 -37.85 22.05
C GLY A 419 -5.94 -37.98 20.72
N LEU A 420 -5.35 -37.55 19.60
CA LEU A 420 -5.91 -37.73 18.25
C LEU A 420 -5.09 -38.71 17.42
N SER A 421 -5.75 -39.69 16.81
CA SER A 421 -5.10 -40.72 15.98
C SER A 421 -4.99 -40.31 14.50
N ALA A 422 -4.10 -40.97 13.73
CA ALA A 422 -3.90 -40.78 12.29
C ALA A 422 -3.39 -39.39 11.85
N LEU A 423 -2.69 -38.70 12.75
CA LEU A 423 -1.96 -37.45 12.47
C LEU A 423 -0.45 -37.72 12.51
N SER A 424 0.33 -36.75 12.05
CA SER A 424 1.77 -36.73 12.35
C SER A 424 2.01 -36.03 13.68
N TYR A 425 2.97 -36.53 14.46
CA TYR A 425 3.27 -36.08 15.82
C TYR A 425 4.72 -35.58 15.88
N GLU A 426 4.93 -34.47 16.56
CA GLU A 426 6.25 -33.97 16.93
C GLU A 426 6.22 -33.53 18.40
N TRP A 427 6.79 -34.35 19.26
CA TRP A 427 6.88 -34.08 20.70
C TRP A 427 8.04 -33.12 21.01
N SER A 428 7.93 -32.37 22.09
CA SER A 428 9.02 -31.53 22.62
C SER A 428 10.27 -32.33 23.00
N THR A 429 10.16 -33.65 23.13
CA THR A 429 11.28 -34.59 23.31
C THR A 429 11.99 -34.96 22.00
N GLY A 430 11.42 -34.61 20.84
CA GLY A 430 11.88 -34.98 19.50
C GLY A 430 11.35 -36.34 19.00
N GLU A 431 10.43 -36.96 19.75
CA GLU A 431 9.77 -38.20 19.36
C GLU A 431 8.54 -37.94 18.48
N ASN A 432 8.14 -38.96 17.70
CA ASN A 432 7.03 -38.84 16.72
C ASN A 432 5.96 -39.93 16.88
N SER A 433 5.91 -40.61 18.03
CA SER A 433 4.92 -41.65 18.34
C SER A 433 3.59 -41.04 18.82
N TYR A 434 2.50 -41.80 18.75
CA TYR A 434 1.20 -41.37 19.31
C TYR A 434 1.25 -41.10 20.82
N GLN A 435 2.14 -41.81 21.52
CA GLN A 435 2.37 -41.67 22.95
C GLN A 435 3.86 -41.70 23.26
N ILE A 436 4.26 -41.06 24.36
CA ILE A 436 5.61 -41.09 24.91
C ILE A 436 5.58 -41.47 26.39
N GLU A 437 6.65 -42.08 26.88
CA GLU A 437 6.82 -42.37 28.31
C GLU A 437 7.81 -41.36 28.91
N ILE A 438 7.39 -40.67 29.97
CA ILE A 438 8.20 -39.70 30.69
C ILE A 438 8.48 -40.17 32.11
N THR A 439 9.58 -39.71 32.69
CA THR A 439 10.01 -40.08 34.06
C THR A 439 10.27 -38.86 34.96
N SER A 440 10.05 -37.65 34.45
CA SER A 440 10.34 -36.39 35.16
C SER A 440 9.21 -35.38 35.00
N GLU A 441 8.99 -34.61 36.07
CA GLU A 441 8.18 -33.40 36.08
C GLU A 441 8.66 -32.38 35.03
N GLY A 442 7.78 -31.48 34.62
CA GLY A 442 8.07 -30.44 33.64
C GLY A 442 6.95 -30.28 32.61
N ASN A 443 7.22 -29.39 31.64
CA ASN A 443 6.28 -29.10 30.56
C ASN A 443 6.66 -29.88 29.31
N TYR A 444 5.70 -30.61 28.77
CA TYR A 444 5.82 -31.32 27.49
C TYR A 444 4.78 -30.77 26.53
N SER A 445 5.04 -30.90 25.23
CA SER A 445 4.07 -30.57 24.21
C SER A 445 4.17 -31.53 23.04
N VAL A 446 3.09 -31.64 22.27
CA VAL A 446 3.06 -32.34 20.99
C VAL A 446 2.37 -31.47 19.96
N VAL A 447 3.02 -31.30 18.81
CA VAL A 447 2.41 -30.71 17.62
C VAL A 447 1.78 -31.84 16.82
N LEU A 448 0.48 -31.73 16.54
CA LEU A 448 -0.26 -32.67 15.72
C LEU A 448 -0.56 -32.02 14.38
N THR A 449 -0.16 -32.65 13.27
CA THR A 449 -0.35 -32.10 11.92
C THR A 449 -1.16 -33.05 11.03
N THR A 450 -2.19 -32.53 10.37
CA THR A 450 -3.06 -33.25 9.41
C THR A 450 -2.34 -33.54 8.10
N ALA A 451 -2.94 -34.39 7.25
CA ALA A 451 -2.38 -34.69 5.92
C ALA A 451 -2.37 -33.46 5.00
N GLU A 452 -3.30 -32.54 5.23
CA GLU A 452 -3.45 -31.26 4.53
C GLU A 452 -2.51 -30.16 5.08
N GLY A 453 -1.75 -30.46 6.13
CA GLY A 453 -0.73 -29.56 6.69
C GLY A 453 -1.20 -28.65 7.84
N CYS A 454 -2.44 -28.80 8.33
CA CYS A 454 -2.94 -28.01 9.46
C CYS A 454 -2.47 -28.58 10.79
N SER A 455 -2.01 -27.72 11.69
CA SER A 455 -1.39 -28.15 12.95
C SER A 455 -2.02 -27.52 14.19
N ALA A 456 -2.02 -28.26 15.30
CA ALA A 456 -2.32 -27.73 16.63
C ALA A 456 -1.33 -28.26 17.66
N THR A 457 -1.12 -27.51 18.74
CA THR A 457 -0.22 -27.88 19.83
C THR A 457 -1.02 -28.23 21.07
N LYS A 458 -0.78 -29.43 21.62
CA LYS A 458 -1.29 -29.86 22.93
C LYS A 458 -0.18 -29.76 23.95
N ASN A 459 -0.44 -29.13 25.10
CA ASN A 459 0.52 -28.96 26.18
C ASN A 459 0.17 -29.87 27.36
N PHE A 460 1.21 -30.33 28.05
CA PHE A 460 1.13 -31.13 29.27
C PHE A 460 1.96 -30.48 30.36
N GLU A 461 1.34 -30.21 31.50
CA GLU A 461 2.01 -29.77 32.72
C GLU A 461 2.12 -30.94 33.69
N ILE A 462 3.34 -31.39 33.98
CA ILE A 462 3.60 -32.55 34.82
C ILE A 462 4.16 -32.09 36.14
N ASN A 463 3.35 -32.20 37.19
CA ASN A 463 3.70 -31.81 38.54
C ASN A 463 4.12 -33.05 39.35
N ARG A 464 5.14 -32.92 40.21
CA ARG A 464 5.54 -34.01 41.09
C ARG A 464 4.71 -34.03 42.36
N VAL A 465 4.39 -35.23 42.81
CA VAL A 465 3.69 -35.45 44.08
C VAL A 465 4.68 -35.39 45.24
N ASP A 466 4.35 -34.57 46.24
CA ASP A 466 5.08 -34.52 47.51
C ASP A 466 4.80 -35.77 48.35
N ILE A 467 5.87 -36.36 48.88
CA ILE A 467 5.78 -37.57 49.69
C ILE A 467 5.38 -37.18 51.11
N ALA A 468 4.30 -37.76 51.64
CA ALA A 468 3.88 -37.52 53.02
C ALA A 468 5.00 -37.88 54.03
N GLU A 469 5.27 -37.06 55.03
CA GLU A 469 6.23 -37.34 56.12
C GLU A 469 5.64 -36.99 57.48
N ILE A 470 5.70 -37.91 58.46
CA ILE A 470 5.13 -37.69 59.80
C ILE A 470 6.21 -37.03 60.69
N GLU A 471 5.93 -35.83 61.21
CA GLU A 471 6.82 -35.15 62.17
C GLU A 471 6.69 -35.79 63.56
N THR A 472 5.46 -35.83 64.08
CA THR A 472 5.18 -36.39 65.41
C THR A 472 3.79 -37.03 65.46
N VAL A 473 3.64 -37.96 66.41
CA VAL A 473 2.35 -38.50 66.82
C VAL A 473 2.26 -38.34 68.34
N THR A 474 1.17 -37.78 68.83
CA THR A 474 0.98 -37.49 70.26
C THR A 474 -0.36 -37.99 70.79
N SER A 475 -0.39 -38.34 72.07
CA SER A 475 -1.62 -38.60 72.81
C SER A 475 -2.07 -37.31 73.50
N ASP A 476 -3.30 -36.90 73.27
CA ASP A 476 -3.97 -35.81 74.00
C ASP A 476 -5.26 -36.35 74.62
N GLU A 477 -5.21 -36.71 75.89
CA GLU A 477 -6.27 -37.46 76.58
C GLU A 477 -6.64 -38.75 75.81
N GLU A 478 -7.89 -38.86 75.35
CA GLU A 478 -8.42 -39.97 74.54
C GLU A 478 -8.26 -39.69 73.03
N ASN A 479 -7.40 -38.76 72.62
CA ASN A 479 -7.19 -38.43 71.21
C ASN A 479 -5.77 -38.80 70.75
N ILE A 480 -5.66 -39.26 69.50
CA ILE A 480 -4.39 -39.36 68.78
C ILE A 480 -4.32 -38.21 67.79
N VAL A 481 -3.27 -37.40 67.88
CA VAL A 481 -3.00 -36.28 66.96
C VAL A 481 -1.73 -36.59 66.17
N ILE A 482 -1.81 -36.49 64.85
CA ILE A 482 -0.71 -36.68 63.91
C ILE A 482 -0.29 -35.32 63.37
N THR A 483 1.00 -35.00 63.41
CA THR A 483 1.54 -33.76 62.83
C THR A 483 2.40 -34.12 61.63
N SER A 484 2.09 -33.57 60.46
CA SER A 484 2.88 -33.75 59.24
C SER A 484 4.13 -32.85 59.27
N ALA A 485 5.25 -33.36 58.74
CA ALA A 485 6.51 -32.64 58.61
C ALA A 485 6.56 -31.75 57.37
N ASN A 486 5.73 -32.04 56.38
CA ASN A 486 5.57 -31.27 55.16
C ASN A 486 4.13 -30.83 54.94
N GLU A 487 3.97 -29.85 54.06
CA GLU A 487 2.66 -29.39 53.57
C GLU A 487 2.17 -30.33 52.46
N GLY A 488 0.84 -30.48 52.36
CA GLY A 488 0.20 -31.32 51.36
C GLY A 488 -1.18 -31.78 51.79
N ASP A 489 -1.99 -32.20 50.81
CA ASP A 489 -3.30 -32.80 51.05
C ASP A 489 -3.12 -34.28 51.41
N PHE A 490 -3.08 -34.54 52.73
CA PHE A 490 -2.88 -35.88 53.27
C PHE A 490 -4.17 -36.49 53.84
N GLU A 491 -4.26 -37.80 53.75
CA GLU A 491 -5.19 -38.61 54.51
C GLU A 491 -4.46 -39.42 55.58
N TYR A 492 -5.13 -39.62 56.71
CA TYR A 492 -4.61 -40.25 57.91
C TYR A 492 -5.44 -41.47 58.28
N SER A 493 -4.82 -42.51 58.84
CA SER A 493 -5.51 -43.68 59.41
C SER A 493 -4.76 -44.22 60.62
N ILE A 494 -5.47 -44.82 61.58
CA ILE A 494 -4.88 -45.54 62.72
C ILE A 494 -5.05 -47.06 62.63
N ASP A 495 -5.75 -47.55 61.61
CA ASP A 495 -6.03 -48.98 61.37
C ASP A 495 -5.59 -49.47 59.98
N GLY A 496 -5.24 -48.56 59.07
CA GLY A 496 -4.78 -48.84 57.71
C GLY A 496 -5.90 -49.12 56.71
N THR A 497 -7.16 -48.97 57.12
CA THR A 497 -8.34 -49.25 56.30
C THR A 497 -9.27 -48.04 56.21
N ASN A 498 -9.51 -47.34 57.33
CA ASN A 498 -10.35 -46.17 57.40
C ASN A 498 -9.48 -44.93 57.40
N PHE A 499 -9.44 -44.23 56.26
CA PHE A 499 -8.71 -42.98 56.09
C PHE A 499 -9.65 -41.78 56.27
N GLN A 500 -9.12 -40.71 56.87
CA GLN A 500 -9.81 -39.43 57.06
C GLN A 500 -8.86 -38.28 56.75
N SER A 501 -9.39 -37.12 56.33
CA SER A 501 -8.59 -35.91 56.11
C SER A 501 -8.16 -35.21 57.40
N SER A 502 -8.91 -35.43 58.50
CA SER A 502 -8.54 -34.92 59.82
C SER A 502 -7.33 -35.68 60.37
N ASN A 503 -6.34 -34.94 60.87
CA ASN A 503 -5.17 -35.50 61.55
C ASN A 503 -5.42 -35.85 63.03
N ILE A 504 -6.66 -35.68 63.51
CA ILE A 504 -7.07 -35.97 64.90
C ILE A 504 -8.07 -37.13 64.90
N PHE A 505 -7.75 -38.17 65.67
CA PHE A 505 -8.63 -39.30 65.98
C PHE A 505 -9.12 -39.15 67.41
N THR A 506 -10.44 -39.15 67.63
CA THR A 506 -11.03 -38.87 68.94
C THR A 506 -11.59 -40.12 69.61
N MET A 507 -11.65 -40.10 70.95
CA MET A 507 -12.19 -41.19 71.78
C MET A 507 -11.52 -42.55 71.48
N VAL A 508 -10.21 -42.53 71.29
CA VAL A 508 -9.38 -43.69 71.03
C VAL A 508 -9.00 -44.35 72.36
N PRO A 509 -9.37 -45.62 72.61
CA PRO A 509 -8.94 -46.33 73.81
C PRO A 509 -7.42 -46.51 73.87
N GLY A 510 -6.87 -46.72 75.05
CA GLY A 510 -5.44 -47.01 75.20
C GLY A 510 -5.03 -48.28 74.43
N GLY A 511 -3.90 -48.23 73.72
CA GLY A 511 -3.46 -49.34 72.88
C GLY A 511 -2.23 -49.05 72.01
N ILE A 512 -1.80 -50.05 71.23
CA ILE A 512 -0.76 -49.90 70.21
C ILE A 512 -1.43 -49.72 68.85
N TYR A 513 -1.25 -48.55 68.26
CA TYR A 513 -1.79 -48.21 66.94
C TYR A 513 -0.69 -48.18 65.89
N THR A 514 -1.08 -48.43 64.64
CA THR A 514 -0.21 -48.21 63.48
C THR A 514 -0.79 -47.05 62.70
N ILE A 515 -0.07 -45.93 62.71
CA ILE A 515 -0.43 -44.71 62.03
C ILE A 515 -0.03 -44.82 60.57
N TYR A 516 -0.95 -44.47 59.68
CA TYR A 516 -0.76 -44.38 58.24
C TYR A 516 -1.03 -42.93 57.82
N MET A 517 -0.15 -42.37 56.99
CA MET A 517 -0.37 -41.09 56.33
C MET A 517 0.03 -41.22 54.87
N ARG A 518 -0.82 -40.74 53.97
CA ARG A 518 -0.60 -40.79 52.51
C ARG A 518 -1.12 -39.53 51.83
N ASP A 519 -0.60 -39.23 50.65
CA ASP A 519 -1.18 -38.24 49.75
C ASP A 519 -2.45 -38.77 49.08
N LEU A 520 -3.29 -37.88 48.54
CA LEU A 520 -4.52 -38.25 47.82
C LEU A 520 -4.28 -39.12 46.59
N SER A 521 -3.14 -38.93 45.92
CA SER A 521 -2.71 -39.73 44.76
C SER A 521 -2.16 -41.11 45.18
N SER A 522 -2.05 -41.37 46.48
CA SER A 522 -1.55 -42.61 47.09
C SER A 522 -0.18 -43.05 46.56
N CYS A 523 0.67 -42.10 46.17
CA CYS A 523 2.02 -42.38 45.66
C CYS A 523 2.88 -43.09 46.70
N ASN A 524 2.72 -42.73 47.98
CA ASN A 524 3.39 -43.40 49.10
C ASN A 524 2.52 -43.39 50.36
N THR A 525 2.69 -44.39 51.23
CA THR A 525 2.06 -44.40 52.55
C THR A 525 3.14 -44.54 53.62
N VAL A 526 3.29 -43.52 54.46
CA VAL A 526 4.16 -43.57 55.63
C VAL A 526 3.46 -44.29 56.75
N VAL A 527 4.20 -45.20 57.39
CA VAL A 527 3.69 -46.08 58.44
C VAL A 527 4.52 -45.92 59.71
N GLN A 528 3.88 -45.60 60.83
CA GLN A 528 4.54 -45.45 62.14
C GLN A 528 3.75 -46.14 63.24
N LYS A 529 4.40 -47.00 64.03
CA LYS A 529 3.77 -47.55 65.25
C LYS A 529 3.79 -46.52 66.37
N PHE A 530 2.66 -46.37 67.06
CA PHE A 530 2.49 -45.41 68.14
C PHE A 530 1.79 -46.03 69.36
N PRO A 531 2.37 -45.93 70.57
CA PRO A 531 1.70 -46.33 71.81
C PRO A 531 0.79 -45.19 72.29
N HIS A 532 -0.53 -45.39 72.22
CA HIS A 532 -1.49 -44.48 72.82
C HIS A 532 -1.78 -44.92 74.26
N ILE A 533 -1.52 -44.04 75.22
CA ILE A 533 -1.88 -44.29 76.62
C ILE A 533 -2.74 -43.15 77.14
N VAL A 534 -3.83 -43.51 77.82
CA VAL A 534 -4.79 -42.53 78.37
C VAL A 534 -4.53 -42.37 79.86
N ILE A 535 -4.03 -41.21 80.24
CA ILE A 535 -3.65 -40.91 81.62
C ILE A 535 -4.76 -40.07 82.27
N PRO A 536 -5.41 -40.56 83.35
CA PRO A 536 -6.43 -39.79 84.05
C PRO A 536 -5.86 -38.47 84.59
N LYS A 537 -6.59 -37.36 84.38
CA LYS A 537 -6.21 -36.05 84.96
C LYS A 537 -6.53 -35.93 86.44
N PHE A 538 -7.44 -36.75 86.96
CA PHE A 538 -7.79 -36.78 88.37
C PHE A 538 -8.33 -38.14 88.79
N ILE A 539 -8.30 -38.40 90.11
CA ILE A 539 -8.97 -39.54 90.74
C ILE A 539 -9.85 -39.05 91.90
N THR A 540 -10.95 -39.74 92.18
CA THR A 540 -11.89 -39.49 93.28
C THR A 540 -12.13 -40.78 94.08
N PRO A 541 -11.22 -41.18 94.98
CA PRO A 541 -11.32 -42.45 95.72
C PRO A 541 -12.42 -42.43 96.80
N ASN A 542 -13.69 -42.49 96.38
CA ASN A 542 -14.89 -42.41 97.22
C ASN A 542 -15.68 -43.73 97.27
N GLY A 543 -15.30 -44.72 96.47
CA GLY A 543 -15.91 -46.05 96.40
C GLY A 543 -17.19 -46.13 95.56
N ASP A 544 -17.44 -45.16 94.66
CA ASP A 544 -18.60 -45.15 93.78
C ASP A 544 -18.39 -45.94 92.46
N GLY A 545 -17.18 -46.45 92.24
CA GLY A 545 -16.78 -47.20 91.05
C GLY A 545 -16.22 -46.33 89.91
N TYR A 546 -16.23 -45.00 90.04
CA TYR A 546 -15.77 -44.07 89.00
C TYR A 546 -14.56 -43.27 89.48
N ASN A 547 -13.48 -43.31 88.69
CA ASN A 547 -12.22 -42.61 89.01
C ASN A 547 -11.64 -42.96 90.41
N ASP A 548 -12.02 -44.09 91.00
CA ASP A 548 -11.58 -44.50 92.34
C ASP A 548 -10.07 -44.76 92.42
N ASN A 549 -9.46 -45.09 91.28
CA ASN A 549 -8.07 -45.42 91.18
C ASN A 549 -7.38 -44.71 90.02
N PHE A 550 -6.08 -44.47 90.20
CA PHE A 550 -5.18 -44.09 89.13
C PHE A 550 -4.75 -45.35 88.39
N SER A 551 -5.45 -45.63 87.30
CA SER A 551 -5.13 -46.65 86.30
C SER A 551 -4.93 -45.95 84.96
N ILE A 552 -3.96 -46.40 84.17
CA ILE A 552 -3.64 -45.80 82.87
C ILE A 552 -4.04 -46.81 81.80
N ASP A 553 -5.00 -46.43 80.97
CA ASP A 553 -5.48 -47.28 79.88
C ASP A 553 -4.41 -47.40 78.79
N GLY A 554 -4.21 -48.60 78.26
CA GLY A 554 -3.19 -48.90 77.25
C GLY A 554 -1.83 -49.31 77.79
N LEU A 555 -1.56 -49.16 79.10
CA LEU A 555 -0.28 -49.62 79.69
C LEU A 555 -0.20 -51.15 79.85
N GLU A 556 -1.33 -51.85 79.83
CA GLU A 556 -1.42 -53.31 79.85
C GLU A 556 -0.74 -53.98 78.64
N TYR A 557 -0.58 -53.24 77.53
CA TYR A 557 0.16 -53.68 76.34
C TYR A 557 1.69 -53.54 76.51
N PHE A 558 2.17 -52.93 77.61
CA PHE A 558 3.58 -52.72 77.92
C PHE A 558 3.95 -53.35 79.28
N PRO A 559 4.09 -54.68 79.36
CA PRO A 559 4.34 -55.37 80.64
C PRO A 559 5.70 -55.06 81.27
N SER A 560 6.67 -54.53 80.51
CA SER A 560 7.96 -54.05 81.01
C SER A 560 7.95 -52.56 81.42
N SER A 561 6.79 -51.90 81.37
CA SER A 561 6.67 -50.50 81.78
C SER A 561 6.76 -50.34 83.29
N GLU A 562 7.31 -49.23 83.73
CA GLU A 562 7.43 -48.85 85.14
C GLU A 562 6.69 -47.54 85.39
N ILE A 563 5.81 -47.52 86.38
CA ILE A 563 5.09 -46.32 86.80
C ILE A 563 5.51 -45.96 88.22
N ARG A 564 5.85 -44.69 88.41
CA ARG A 564 6.22 -44.13 89.71
C ARG A 564 5.35 -42.91 90.02
N ILE A 565 4.78 -42.86 91.22
CA ILE A 565 3.97 -41.75 91.73
C ILE A 565 4.73 -41.04 92.84
N PHE A 566 4.73 -39.71 92.80
CA PHE A 566 5.45 -38.84 93.74
C PHE A 566 4.51 -37.80 94.36
N ASP A 567 4.82 -37.38 95.59
CA ASP A 567 4.20 -36.18 96.18
C ASP A 567 4.82 -34.90 95.61
N ARG A 568 4.25 -33.75 96.02
CA ARG A 568 4.71 -32.41 95.63
C ARG A 568 6.14 -32.05 96.02
N TYR A 569 6.76 -32.81 96.92
CA TYR A 569 8.15 -32.63 97.33
C TYR A 569 9.10 -33.60 96.62
N GLY A 570 8.58 -34.43 95.70
CA GLY A 570 9.34 -35.43 94.96
C GLY A 570 9.58 -36.73 95.74
N LYS A 571 8.89 -36.96 96.86
CA LYS A 571 8.97 -38.23 97.58
C LYS A 571 8.24 -39.31 96.80
N LEU A 572 8.91 -40.43 96.54
CA LEU A 572 8.28 -41.61 95.92
C LEU A 572 7.22 -42.20 96.86
N LEU A 573 6.00 -42.34 96.36
CA LEU A 573 4.85 -42.88 97.10
C LEU A 573 4.52 -44.31 96.66
N LYS A 574 4.60 -44.57 95.35
CA LYS A 574 4.27 -45.87 94.77
C LYS A 574 5.13 -46.10 93.54
N ALA A 575 5.65 -47.31 93.38
CA ALA A 575 6.33 -47.77 92.17
C ALA A 575 5.90 -49.22 91.89
N GLU A 576 5.45 -49.50 90.67
CA GLU A 576 4.99 -50.84 90.27
C GLU A 576 5.10 -50.98 88.74
N ASP A 577 5.04 -52.22 88.25
CA ASP A 577 4.93 -52.49 86.81
C ASP A 577 3.58 -52.01 86.27
N GLY A 578 3.59 -51.50 85.04
CA GLY A 578 2.41 -50.84 84.49
C GLY A 578 1.22 -51.76 84.21
N LYS A 579 1.45 -53.07 84.04
CA LYS A 579 0.39 -54.03 83.70
C LYS A 579 -0.65 -54.18 84.82
N THR A 580 -0.23 -54.14 86.07
CA THR A 580 -1.11 -54.28 87.23
C THR A 580 -1.23 -53.00 88.04
N PHE A 581 -0.73 -51.88 87.51
CA PHE A 581 -0.69 -50.64 88.27
C PHE A 581 -2.10 -50.13 88.56
N ASN A 582 -2.37 -50.03 89.85
CA ASN A 582 -3.63 -49.54 90.35
C ASN A 582 -3.40 -48.82 91.68
N TRP A 583 -3.78 -47.55 91.78
CA TRP A 583 -3.51 -46.75 92.98
C TRP A 583 -4.69 -45.87 93.38
N ASN A 584 -5.28 -46.15 94.55
CA ASN A 584 -6.41 -45.41 95.12
C ASN A 584 -6.00 -44.19 95.99
N GLY A 585 -4.75 -43.72 95.86
CA GLY A 585 -4.29 -42.57 96.64
C GLY A 585 -4.05 -42.87 98.12
N THR A 586 -3.60 -44.08 98.44
CA THR A 586 -3.21 -44.48 99.81
C THR A 586 -1.71 -44.80 99.90
N LEU A 587 -1.14 -44.59 101.08
CA LEU A 587 0.23 -45.00 101.45
C LEU A 587 0.17 -45.71 102.81
N ASP A 588 0.68 -46.93 102.89
CA ASP A 588 0.66 -47.78 104.10
C ASP A 588 -0.73 -47.91 104.74
N GLY A 589 -1.76 -48.03 103.89
CA GLY A 589 -3.16 -48.11 104.31
C GLY A 589 -3.80 -46.80 104.77
N ARG A 590 -3.08 -45.67 104.67
CA ARG A 590 -3.60 -44.33 105.01
C ARG A 590 -3.92 -43.51 103.78
N SER A 591 -5.06 -42.85 103.83
CA SER A 591 -5.53 -41.84 102.90
C SER A 591 -4.56 -40.65 102.78
N LEU A 592 -4.02 -40.40 101.59
CA LEU A 592 -3.18 -39.23 101.29
C LEU A 592 -4.01 -37.96 101.00
N PRO A 593 -3.53 -36.73 101.27
CA PRO A 593 -4.33 -35.51 101.12
C PRO A 593 -4.78 -35.26 99.67
N SER A 594 -5.89 -34.52 99.51
CA SER A 594 -6.29 -33.94 98.22
C SER A 594 -5.23 -32.92 97.79
N ASP A 595 -4.45 -33.28 96.78
CA ASP A 595 -3.33 -32.50 96.24
C ASP A 595 -3.06 -33.00 94.81
N ASP A 596 -2.15 -32.33 94.11
CA ASP A 596 -1.60 -32.85 92.87
C ASP A 596 -0.48 -33.87 93.16
N TYR A 597 -0.42 -34.90 92.33
CA TYR A 597 0.58 -35.96 92.39
C TYR A 597 1.26 -36.05 91.03
N TRP A 598 2.55 -36.35 91.03
CA TRP A 598 3.34 -36.45 89.81
C TRP A 598 3.59 -37.89 89.45
N TYR A 599 3.49 -38.22 88.17
CA TYR A 599 3.83 -39.54 87.65
C TYR A 599 5.08 -39.47 86.78
N HIS A 600 5.90 -40.51 86.85
CA HIS A 600 6.88 -40.85 85.83
C HIS A 600 6.52 -42.22 85.26
N ILE A 601 6.28 -42.29 83.95
CA ILE A 601 5.97 -43.54 83.25
C ILE A 601 7.11 -43.81 82.28
N LYS A 602 7.76 -44.96 82.45
CA LYS A 602 8.84 -45.42 81.60
C LYS A 602 8.37 -46.64 80.81
N ILE A 603 8.31 -46.51 79.49
CA ILE A 603 8.06 -47.61 78.56
C ILE A 603 9.34 -47.83 77.76
N GLU A 604 9.80 -49.07 77.66
CA GLU A 604 11.00 -49.41 76.88
C GLU A 604 10.80 -49.06 75.40
N GLY A 605 11.80 -48.39 74.79
CA GLY A 605 11.72 -47.93 73.40
C GLY A 605 11.01 -46.59 73.20
N PHE A 606 10.42 -45.97 74.23
CA PHE A 606 9.72 -44.69 74.14
C PHE A 606 10.26 -43.65 75.14
N LYS A 607 9.95 -42.37 74.87
CA LYS A 607 10.32 -41.26 75.76
C LYS A 607 9.58 -41.40 77.10
N THR A 608 10.28 -41.18 78.21
CA THR A 608 9.66 -41.19 79.54
C THR A 608 8.60 -40.09 79.64
N LEU A 609 7.38 -40.46 79.99
CA LEU A 609 6.27 -39.53 80.18
C LEU A 609 6.25 -39.05 81.62
N LYS A 610 6.06 -37.74 81.77
CA LYS A 610 6.01 -37.07 83.07
C LYS A 610 4.86 -36.08 83.06
N GLY A 611 4.13 -36.04 84.15
CA GLY A 611 3.03 -35.11 84.33
C GLY A 611 2.47 -35.19 85.74
N SER A 612 1.29 -34.62 85.92
CA SER A 612 0.57 -34.67 87.19
C SER A 612 -0.90 -34.98 87.00
N PHE A 613 -1.52 -35.45 88.07
CA PHE A 613 -2.96 -35.65 88.19
C PHE A 613 -3.40 -35.22 89.58
N SER A 614 -4.65 -34.79 89.72
CA SER A 614 -5.20 -34.36 91.00
C SER A 614 -5.88 -35.51 91.73
N LEU A 615 -5.54 -35.74 92.99
CA LEU A 615 -6.36 -36.57 93.88
C LEU A 615 -7.41 -35.67 94.53
N LYS A 616 -8.69 -35.98 94.33
CA LYS A 616 -9.82 -35.24 94.90
C LYS A 616 -10.56 -36.15 95.89
N ARG A 617 -10.95 -35.62 97.05
CA ARG A 617 -11.75 -36.32 98.06
C ARG A 617 -12.77 -35.39 98.68
#